data_AF-A0A3B8V5B2-F1
#
_entry.id   AF-A0A3B8V5B2-F1
#
_cell.length_a   1.000
_cell.length_b   1.000
_cell.length_c   1.000
_cell.angle_alpha   90.00
_cell.angle_beta   90.00
_cell.angle_gamma   90.00
#
_symmetry.space_group_name_H-M   'P 1'
#
loop_
_entity.id
_entity.type
_entity.pdbx_description
1 polymer ?
#
loop_
_entity_poly.entity_id
_entity_poly.type
_entity_poly.pdbx_seq_one_letter_code
_entity_poly.pdbx_strand_id
1 'polypeptide(L)'
;KQPITRAELDTVRGVNSDYAITTLINLEMIEPCGRKDTPGKPVMYQTTDNFLRRFKLKSLSDLPDYAELMKKIAEMSALAEDDDTYLYKKDVYDPTAENEQSEEGAENTEHHGNGTVSEMELPDFLKDIHDGIIKIE
;
A
#
# COMPACT_ATOMS: atom_id res chain seq x y z
N LYS A 1 14.50 2.41 23.09
CA LYS A 1 15.40 1.65 24.00
C LYS A 1 16.74 1.49 23.29
N GLN A 2 17.82 1.96 23.90
CA GLN A 2 19.19 1.82 23.40
C GLN A 2 20.18 1.84 24.58
N PRO A 3 21.36 1.22 24.49
CA PRO A 3 21.82 0.32 23.42
C PRO A 3 21.05 -1.01 23.42
N ILE A 4 20.86 -1.63 22.24
CA ILE A 4 20.07 -2.87 22.09
C ILE A 4 20.69 -3.85 21.10
N THR A 5 20.61 -5.15 21.37
CA THR A 5 21.09 -6.22 20.48
C THR A 5 20.02 -6.63 19.47
N ARG A 6 20.42 -7.25 18.35
CA ARG A 6 19.47 -7.82 17.37
C ARG A 6 18.49 -8.81 18.02
N ALA A 7 18.99 -9.72 18.86
CA ALA A 7 18.16 -10.74 19.49
C ALA A 7 17.07 -10.15 20.41
N GLU A 8 17.40 -9.08 21.13
CA GLU A 8 16.41 -8.35 21.94
C GLU A 8 15.38 -7.64 21.05
N LEU A 9 15.82 -7.06 19.92
CA LEU A 9 14.92 -6.41 18.96
C LEU A 9 13.93 -7.42 18.37
N ASP A 10 14.41 -8.59 17.97
CA ASP A 10 13.59 -9.68 17.44
C ASP A 10 12.57 -10.17 18.49
N THR A 11 12.98 -10.24 19.76
CA THR A 11 12.08 -10.60 20.86
C THR A 11 10.98 -9.57 21.05
N VAL A 12 11.30 -8.27 20.96
CA VAL A 12 10.31 -7.18 21.09
C VAL A 12 9.35 -7.15 19.91
N ARG A 13 9.83 -7.41 18.69
CA ARG A 13 9.01 -7.37 17.47
C ARG A 13 8.27 -8.68 17.17
N GLY A 14 8.70 -9.79 17.77
CA GLY A 14 8.17 -11.13 17.49
C GLY A 14 8.55 -11.68 16.11
N VAL A 15 9.40 -10.99 15.35
CA VAL A 15 9.83 -11.35 13.99
C VAL A 15 11.29 -11.00 13.77
N ASN A 16 11.89 -11.61 12.75
CA ASN A 16 13.28 -11.32 12.36
C ASN A 16 13.43 -9.85 11.90
N SER A 17 14.47 -9.18 12.40
CA SER A 17 14.74 -7.76 12.14
C SER A 17 16.01 -7.49 11.34
N ASP A 18 16.63 -8.52 10.75
CA ASP A 18 17.94 -8.42 10.09
C ASP A 18 17.92 -7.44 8.90
N TYR A 19 16.89 -7.54 8.06
CA TYR A 19 16.68 -6.62 6.94
C TYR A 19 16.48 -5.18 7.41
N ALA A 20 15.67 -4.98 8.45
CA ALA A 20 15.38 -3.65 8.99
C ALA A 20 16.64 -3.00 9.58
N ILE A 21 17.44 -3.75 10.35
CA ILE A 21 18.71 -3.27 10.89
C ILE A 21 19.66 -2.87 9.76
N THR A 22 19.83 -3.74 8.76
CA THR A 22 20.71 -3.46 7.61
C THR A 22 20.27 -2.19 6.88
N THR A 23 18.98 -2.03 6.66
CA THR A 23 18.41 -0.85 6.00
C THR A 23 18.65 0.42 6.81
N LEU A 24 18.40 0.38 8.13
CA LEU A 24 18.61 1.53 9.00
C LEU A 24 20.09 1.92 9.13
N ILE A 25 21.02 0.96 9.07
CA ILE A 25 22.46 1.23 9.02
C ILE A 25 22.82 1.92 7.70
N ASN A 26 22.32 1.42 6.56
CA ASN A 26 22.57 2.02 5.25
C ASN A 26 22.00 3.44 5.11
N LEU A 27 20.91 3.73 5.82
CA LEU A 27 20.32 5.07 5.92
C LEU A 27 21.00 5.94 7.00
N GLU A 28 22.07 5.43 7.62
CA GLU A 28 22.79 6.07 8.72
C GLU A 28 21.89 6.46 9.90
N MET A 29 20.76 5.79 10.09
CA MET A 29 19.82 6.08 11.18
C MET A 29 20.26 5.44 12.49
N ILE A 30 20.95 4.30 12.41
CA ILE A 30 21.51 3.58 13.55
C ILE A 30 22.96 3.19 13.28
N GLU A 31 23.73 2.96 14.34
CA GLU A 31 25.12 2.52 14.26
C GLU A 31 25.44 1.47 15.34
N PRO A 32 26.44 0.60 15.11
CA PRO A 32 26.94 -0.30 16.14
C PRO A 32 27.72 0.48 17.21
N CYS A 33 27.33 0.34 18.49
CA CYS A 33 27.93 1.08 19.61
C CYS A 33 28.73 0.22 20.59
N GLY A 34 28.91 -1.06 20.28
CA GLY A 34 29.70 -1.98 21.08
C GLY A 34 29.18 -3.40 21.05
N ARG A 35 29.61 -4.21 22.01
CA ARG A 35 29.18 -5.59 22.19
C ARG A 35 28.69 -5.82 23.61
N LYS A 36 27.60 -6.56 23.77
CA LYS A 36 27.05 -6.89 25.09
C LYS A 36 27.94 -7.92 25.79
N ASP A 37 28.16 -7.77 27.10
CA ASP A 37 28.95 -8.71 27.89
C ASP A 37 28.13 -9.95 28.29
N THR A 38 27.77 -10.74 27.30
CA THR A 38 27.04 -12.01 27.44
C THR A 38 27.70 -13.06 26.54
N PRO A 39 27.42 -14.36 26.74
CA PRO A 39 27.90 -15.40 25.82
C PRO A 39 27.58 -15.07 24.36
N GLY A 40 28.58 -15.21 23.48
CA GLY A 40 28.49 -14.83 22.06
C GLY A 40 28.78 -13.35 21.75
N LYS A 41 28.86 -12.48 22.78
CA LYS A 41 29.18 -11.04 22.68
C LYS A 41 28.50 -10.34 21.49
N PRO A 42 27.15 -10.36 21.43
CA PRO A 42 26.41 -9.82 20.32
C PRO A 42 26.62 -8.31 20.18
N VAL A 43 26.57 -7.81 18.94
CA VAL A 43 26.66 -6.38 18.63
C VAL A 43 25.42 -5.65 19.16
N MET A 44 25.64 -4.47 19.72
CA MET A 44 24.61 -3.56 20.17
C MET A 44 24.52 -2.37 19.22
N TYR A 45 23.31 -1.84 19.05
CA TYR A 45 22.99 -0.73 18.17
C TYR A 45 22.42 0.45 18.94
N GLN A 46 22.67 1.65 18.44
CA GLN A 46 22.11 2.91 18.94
C GLN A 46 21.71 3.83 17.77
N THR A 47 20.92 4.87 18.08
CA THR A 47 20.58 5.93 17.11
C THR A 47 21.76 6.89 16.89
N THR A 48 21.83 7.48 15.70
CA THR A 48 22.88 8.44 15.31
C THR A 48 22.36 9.89 15.38
N ASP A 49 23.25 10.86 15.16
CA ASP A 49 22.85 12.26 14.98
C ASP A 49 21.97 12.46 13.74
N ASN A 50 22.11 11.60 12.72
CA ASN A 50 21.27 11.67 11.52
C ASN A 50 19.82 11.35 11.84
N PHE A 51 19.57 10.40 12.74
CA PHE A 51 18.23 10.14 13.28
C PHE A 51 17.63 11.40 13.90
N LEU A 52 18.37 12.07 14.80
CA LEU A 52 17.89 13.30 15.46
C LEU A 52 17.56 14.39 14.44
N ARG A 53 18.45 14.63 13.46
CA ARG A 53 18.20 15.60 12.39
C ARG A 53 16.98 15.25 11.55
N ARG A 54 16.82 13.98 11.17
CA ARG A 54 15.72 13.54 10.30
C ARG A 54 14.36 13.71 10.96
N PHE A 55 14.28 13.48 12.28
CA PHE A 55 13.08 13.69 13.08
C PHE A 55 12.98 15.08 13.71
N LYS A 56 13.93 15.98 13.41
CA LYS A 56 13.99 17.36 13.93
C LYS A 56 13.98 17.43 15.47
N LEU A 57 14.64 16.48 16.11
CA LEU A 57 14.82 16.40 17.56
C LEU A 57 16.16 17.02 17.94
N LYS A 58 16.24 17.69 19.09
CA LYS A 58 17.52 18.18 19.64
C LYS A 58 18.20 17.11 20.48
N SER A 59 17.40 16.28 21.14
CA SER A 59 17.87 15.18 21.96
C SER A 59 16.86 14.02 21.96
N LEU A 60 17.28 12.85 22.43
CA LEU A 60 16.39 11.71 22.60
C LEU A 60 15.33 11.93 23.69
N SER A 61 15.55 12.88 24.61
CA SER A 61 14.57 13.27 25.62
C SER A 61 13.37 14.02 25.02
N ASP A 62 13.50 14.52 23.79
CA ASP A 62 12.41 15.19 23.07
C ASP A 62 11.45 14.19 22.40
N LEU A 63 11.71 12.88 22.53
CA LEU A 63 10.81 11.86 22.01
C LEU A 63 9.49 11.87 22.80
N PRO A 64 8.34 11.77 22.11
CA PRO A 64 7.05 11.64 22.79
C PRO A 64 6.99 10.35 23.62
N ASP A 65 6.15 10.35 24.66
CA ASP A 65 5.86 9.12 25.38
C ASP A 65 5.23 8.08 24.44
N TYR A 66 5.47 6.80 24.73
CA TYR A 66 4.99 5.70 23.91
C TYR A 66 3.47 5.72 23.72
N ALA A 67 2.71 5.99 24.79
CA ALA A 67 1.24 6.05 24.70
C ALA A 67 0.77 7.20 23.81
N GLU A 68 1.38 8.38 23.95
CA GLU A 68 1.06 9.54 23.14
C GLU A 68 1.44 9.33 21.66
N LEU A 69 2.60 8.72 21.41
CA LEU A 69 3.05 8.38 20.06
C LEU A 69 2.09 7.42 19.38
N MET A 70 1.68 6.34 20.07
CA MET A 70 0.74 5.36 19.50
C MET A 70 -0.62 5.99 19.21
N LYS A 71 -1.11 6.88 20.09
CA LYS A 71 -2.34 7.64 19.85
C LYS A 71 -2.23 8.50 18.58
N LYS A 72 -1.16 9.29 18.44
CA LYS A 72 -0.93 10.14 17.26
C LYS A 72 -0.80 9.34 15.97
N ILE A 73 -0.12 8.18 16.02
CA ILE A 73 -0.01 7.29 14.85
C ILE A 73 -1.40 6.78 14.44
N ALA A 74 -2.23 6.35 15.40
CA ALA A 74 -3.59 5.87 15.12
C ALA A 74 -4.49 6.98 14.56
N GLU A 75 -4.42 8.20 15.10
CA GLU A 75 -5.13 9.36 14.56
C GLU A 75 -4.70 9.67 13.12
N MET A 76 -3.40 9.63 12.84
CA MET A 76 -2.86 9.89 11.50
C MET A 76 -3.20 8.78 10.50
N SER A 77 -3.21 7.50 10.92
CA SER A 77 -3.62 6.39 10.06
C SER A 77 -5.11 6.41 9.75
N ALA A 78 -5.95 6.80 10.73
CA ALA A 78 -7.40 6.90 10.51
C ALA A 78 -7.77 8.01 9.51
N LEU A 79 -6.94 9.04 9.39
CA LEU A 79 -7.10 10.11 8.39
C LEU A 79 -6.59 9.71 6.98
N ALA A 80 -5.89 8.57 6.87
CA ALA A 80 -5.33 8.06 5.61
C ALA A 80 -6.22 6.99 4.95
N GLU A 81 -7.37 6.65 5.51
CA GLU A 81 -8.32 5.69 4.93
C GLU A 81 -9.20 6.28 3.81
N ASP A 82 -9.08 7.59 3.53
CA ASP A 82 -9.82 8.28 2.47
C ASP A 82 -9.00 8.45 1.17
N ASP A 83 -8.11 7.50 0.84
CA ASP A 83 -7.46 7.46 -0.48
C ASP A 83 -8.31 6.63 -1.45
N ASP A 84 -9.30 7.32 -2.04
CA ASP A 84 -9.78 7.08 -3.40
C ASP A 84 -9.95 5.63 -3.87
N THR A 85 -10.89 4.90 -3.27
CA THR A 85 -11.68 3.92 -4.05
C THR A 85 -12.82 4.61 -4.82
N TYR A 86 -12.61 5.85 -5.30
CA TYR A 86 -13.54 6.52 -6.22
C TYR A 86 -13.66 5.78 -7.57
N LEU A 87 -12.72 4.88 -7.90
CA LEU A 87 -12.77 4.05 -9.11
C LEU A 87 -13.63 2.77 -8.97
N TYR A 88 -14.02 2.34 -7.76
CA TYR A 88 -14.91 1.18 -7.55
C TYR A 88 -16.27 1.55 -6.94
N LYS A 89 -16.60 2.85 -6.86
CA LYS A 89 -17.84 3.31 -6.21
C LYS A 89 -19.00 3.59 -7.16
N LYS A 90 -18.86 3.30 -8.46
CA LYS A 90 -19.91 3.51 -9.45
C LYS A 90 -19.95 2.32 -10.40
N ASP A 91 -21.12 1.69 -10.46
CA ASP A 91 -21.50 0.61 -11.37
C ASP A 91 -21.02 -0.80 -10.97
N VAL A 92 -21.52 -1.29 -9.83
CA VAL A 92 -21.71 -2.75 -9.70
C VAL A 92 -22.77 -3.14 -10.72
N TYR A 93 -22.37 -3.84 -11.78
CA TYR A 93 -23.33 -4.52 -12.64
C TYR A 93 -24.11 -5.54 -11.80
N ASP A 94 -25.39 -5.24 -11.56
CA ASP A 94 -26.35 -6.17 -10.96
C ASP A 94 -27.11 -6.86 -12.09
N PRO A 95 -26.83 -8.15 -12.39
CA PRO A 95 -27.54 -8.90 -13.42
C PRO A 95 -29.03 -9.14 -13.09
N THR A 96 -29.49 -8.75 -11.90
CA THR A 96 -30.89 -8.91 -11.44
C THR A 96 -31.67 -7.60 -11.38
N ALA A 97 -31.03 -6.46 -11.65
CA ALA A 97 -31.74 -5.20 -11.80
C ALA A 97 -32.58 -5.23 -13.09
N GLU A 98 -33.88 -5.48 -12.92
CA GLU A 98 -34.85 -5.41 -14.02
C GLU A 98 -34.86 -3.99 -14.61
N ASN A 99 -34.68 -3.92 -15.92
CA ASN A 99 -34.73 -2.67 -16.67
C ASN A 99 -36.17 -2.16 -16.69
N GLU A 100 -36.55 -1.31 -15.74
CA GLU A 100 -37.81 -0.58 -15.80
C GLU A 100 -37.72 0.47 -16.92
N GLN A 101 -38.19 0.07 -18.11
CA GLN A 101 -38.49 0.98 -19.20
C GLN A 101 -39.56 1.97 -18.74
N SER A 102 -39.24 3.26 -18.81
CA SER A 102 -40.25 4.30 -18.98
C SER A 102 -39.89 5.13 -20.22
N GLU A 103 -40.54 4.81 -21.33
CA GLU A 103 -40.68 5.68 -22.49
C GLU A 103 -41.76 6.74 -22.18
N GLU A 104 -41.47 8.02 -22.44
CA GLU A 104 -42.22 8.89 -23.38
C GLU A 104 -41.84 10.37 -23.20
N GLY A 105 -41.58 11.04 -24.33
CA GLY A 105 -41.43 12.50 -24.40
C GLY A 105 -40.60 12.98 -25.60
N ALA A 106 -41.17 12.89 -26.79
CA ALA A 106 -40.57 13.28 -28.07
C ALA A 106 -40.21 14.78 -28.19
N GLU A 107 -39.15 15.09 -28.93
CA GLU A 107 -39.14 16.18 -29.93
C GLU A 107 -37.99 16.00 -30.94
N ASN A 108 -38.34 16.18 -32.23
CA ASN A 108 -37.56 15.82 -33.41
C ASN A 108 -36.42 16.80 -33.73
N THR A 109 -35.32 16.31 -34.29
CA THR A 109 -34.73 16.91 -35.49
C THR A 109 -33.93 15.88 -36.29
N GLU A 110 -34.21 15.86 -37.59
CA GLU A 110 -33.92 14.81 -38.56
C GLU A 110 -32.48 14.90 -39.11
N HIS A 111 -31.80 13.76 -39.28
CA HIS A 111 -31.00 13.58 -40.50
C HIS A 111 -30.84 12.10 -40.93
N HIS A 112 -31.63 11.77 -41.95
CA HIS A 112 -31.37 10.92 -43.12
C HIS A 112 -30.64 9.57 -42.97
N GLY A 113 -31.36 8.50 -43.30
CA GLY A 113 -30.90 7.58 -44.34
C GLY A 113 -30.85 6.09 -44.00
N ASN A 114 -31.99 5.41 -44.13
CA ASN A 114 -32.22 4.00 -44.50
C ASN A 114 -31.09 2.95 -44.35
N GLY A 115 -31.41 1.87 -43.64
CA GLY A 115 -31.29 0.52 -44.23
C GLY A 115 -30.54 -0.54 -43.41
N THR A 116 -31.33 -1.51 -42.94
CA THR A 116 -31.03 -2.97 -42.90
C THR A 116 -29.87 -3.52 -42.06
N VAL A 117 -30.28 -4.41 -41.15
CA VAL A 117 -29.58 -5.31 -40.22
C VAL A 117 -28.30 -5.96 -40.79
N SER A 118 -27.20 -5.95 -40.03
CA SER A 118 -26.12 -6.94 -40.16
C SER A 118 -25.42 -7.14 -38.82
N GLU A 119 -25.15 -8.41 -38.51
CA GLU A 119 -24.07 -8.91 -37.64
C GLU A 119 -23.14 -7.83 -37.09
N MET A 120 -23.00 -7.70 -35.76
CA MET A 120 -21.87 -6.96 -35.19
C MET A 120 -20.59 -7.69 -35.60
N GLU A 121 -19.88 -7.18 -36.61
CA GLU A 121 -18.53 -7.64 -36.90
C GLU A 121 -17.63 -7.33 -35.70
N LEU A 122 -16.95 -8.36 -35.20
CA LEU A 122 -15.93 -8.19 -34.17
C LEU A 122 -14.80 -7.26 -34.68
N PRO A 123 -14.29 -6.34 -33.84
CA PRO A 123 -13.15 -5.49 -34.16
C PRO A 123 -11.93 -6.31 -34.60
N ASP A 124 -11.19 -5.81 -35.59
CA ASP A 124 -10.06 -6.53 -36.22
C ASP A 124 -8.99 -7.00 -35.22
N PHE A 125 -8.79 -6.32 -34.09
CA PHE A 125 -7.80 -6.72 -33.10
C PHE A 125 -8.14 -8.03 -32.36
N LEU A 126 -9.40 -8.46 -32.40
CA LEU A 126 -9.90 -9.66 -31.69
C LEU A 126 -10.10 -10.87 -32.60
N LYS A 127 -9.90 -10.72 -33.92
CA LYS A 127 -10.06 -11.82 -34.87
C LYS A 127 -8.95 -12.87 -34.78
N ASP A 128 -7.78 -12.50 -34.22
CA ASP A 128 -6.57 -13.33 -34.24
C ASP A 128 -6.33 -14.12 -32.95
N ILE A 129 -7.17 -14.01 -31.92
CA ILE A 129 -7.05 -14.82 -30.70
C ILE A 129 -7.82 -16.14 -30.91
N HIS A 130 -7.39 -16.95 -31.88
CA HIS A 130 -7.87 -18.32 -32.04
C HIS A 130 -6.98 -19.27 -31.22
N ASP A 131 -7.55 -19.81 -30.15
CA ASP A 131 -7.27 -21.13 -29.57
C ASP A 131 -5.80 -21.54 -29.37
N GLY A 132 -5.12 -20.83 -28.48
CA GLY A 132 -3.94 -21.33 -27.78
C GLY A 132 -4.29 -21.82 -26.38
N ILE A 133 -4.93 -23.00 -26.24
CA ILE A 133 -4.95 -23.71 -24.95
C ILE A 133 -3.50 -24.04 -24.60
N ILE A 134 -2.89 -23.25 -23.71
CA ILE A 134 -1.63 -23.62 -23.07
C ILE A 134 -1.95 -24.82 -22.16
N LYS A 135 -1.55 -26.02 -22.58
CA LYS A 135 -1.47 -27.17 -21.67
C LYS A 135 -0.41 -26.85 -20.62
N ILE A 136 -0.83 -26.84 -19.36
CA ILE A 136 0.07 -26.87 -18.20
C ILE A 136 0.56 -28.32 -18.09
N GLU A 137 1.88 -28.51 -18.16
CA GLU A 137 2.57 -29.74 -17.73
C GLU A 137 3.36 -29.42 -16.45
#